data_AF-A0A8H6TEV6-F1
#
_entry.id   AF-A0A8H6TEV6-F1
#
_cell.length_a   1.000
_cell.length_b   1.000
_cell.length_c   1.000
_cell.angle_alpha   90.00
_cell.angle_beta   90.00
_cell.angle_gamma   90.00
#
_symmetry.space_group_name_H-M   'P 1'
#
loop_
_entity.id
_entity.type
_entity.pdbx_description
1 polymer ?
#
loop_
_entity_poly.entity_id
_entity_poly.type
_entity_poly.pdbx_seq_one_letter_code
_entity_poly.pdbx_strand_id
1 'polypeptide(L)'
;MSKTKLEQPWAIDKYPLQKVPAPFSGSIVVPHCFRGVGGSSKVSVYAGDDLNRAIFDYYAQECPESQIGTNYIDPEGLDSKRHEYLGPSPFVAGYLFDARRKTVDVEFWDEFLKLHWVCDRV
;
A
#
# COMPACT_ATOMS: atom_id res chain seq x y z
N MET A 1 2.83 -13.75 -13.45
CA MET A 1 2.25 -12.90 -12.39
C MET A 1 0.75 -13.09 -12.45
N SER A 2 0.11 -13.41 -11.32
CA SER A 2 -1.35 -13.40 -11.22
C SER A 2 -1.80 -12.08 -10.59
N LYS A 3 -3.01 -11.64 -10.86
CA LYS A 3 -3.58 -10.40 -10.32
C LYS A 3 -4.91 -10.72 -9.65
N THR A 4 -5.16 -10.11 -8.50
CA THR A 4 -6.46 -10.08 -7.85
C THR A 4 -6.89 -8.64 -7.74
N LYS A 5 -7.98 -8.29 -8.44
CA LYS A 5 -8.64 -6.99 -8.29
C LYS A 5 -9.67 -7.11 -7.16
N LEU A 6 -9.76 -6.09 -6.32
CA LEU A 6 -10.83 -6.02 -5.33
C LEU A 6 -12.13 -5.60 -6.01
N GLU A 7 -13.25 -6.20 -5.61
CA GLU A 7 -14.57 -5.79 -6.08
C GLU A 7 -14.88 -4.36 -5.66
N GLN A 8 -14.48 -4.02 -4.43
CA GLN A 8 -14.58 -2.68 -3.88
C GLN A 8 -13.19 -2.22 -3.39
N PRO A 9 -12.56 -1.24 -4.05
CA PRO A 9 -11.40 -0.56 -3.49
C PRO A 9 -11.74 0.06 -2.15
N TRP A 10 -10.81 0.03 -1.19
CA TRP A 10 -11.02 0.60 0.14
C TRP A 10 -10.02 1.72 0.41
N ALA A 11 -10.48 2.79 1.07
CA ALA A 11 -9.66 3.94 1.43
C ALA A 11 -8.65 3.53 2.50
N ILE A 12 -7.37 3.80 2.28
CA ILE A 12 -6.29 3.21 3.07
C ILE A 12 -6.25 3.72 4.53
N ASP A 13 -6.86 4.88 4.78
CA ASP A 13 -7.03 5.49 6.10
C ASP A 13 -8.17 4.86 6.91
N LYS A 14 -8.96 3.97 6.28
CA LYS A 14 -10.07 3.25 6.91
C LYS A 14 -9.73 1.77 7.07
N TYR A 15 -10.27 1.18 8.14
CA TYR A 15 -10.10 -0.24 8.38
C TYR A 15 -10.76 -1.07 7.28
N PRO A 16 -10.05 -2.05 6.66
CA PRO A 16 -10.60 -2.85 5.58
C PRO A 16 -11.64 -3.85 6.09
N LEU A 17 -12.76 -3.97 5.36
CA LEU A 17 -13.84 -4.92 5.68
C LEU A 17 -13.72 -6.25 4.92
N GLN A 18 -13.19 -6.20 3.69
CA GLN A 18 -12.94 -7.39 2.89
C GLN A 18 -11.62 -8.04 3.33
N LYS A 19 -11.58 -9.37 3.41
CA LYS A 19 -10.35 -10.14 3.65
C LYS A 19 -9.80 -10.68 2.35
N VAL A 20 -8.47 -10.62 2.19
CA VAL A 20 -7.79 -11.17 1.01
C VAL A 20 -6.64 -12.06 1.50
N PRO A 21 -6.81 -13.39 1.49
CA PRO A 21 -5.78 -14.29 1.98
C PRO A 21 -4.57 -14.31 1.04
N ALA A 22 -3.36 -14.25 1.61
CA ALA A 22 -2.12 -14.38 0.87
C ALA A 22 -2.00 -15.78 0.24
N PRO A 23 -1.78 -15.90 -1.08
CA PRO A 23 -1.72 -17.20 -1.75
C PRO A 23 -0.42 -17.98 -1.45
N PHE A 24 0.60 -17.31 -0.92
CA PHE A 24 1.89 -17.89 -0.55
C PHE A 24 2.58 -17.04 0.52
N SER A 25 3.55 -17.64 1.23
CA SER A 25 4.45 -16.90 2.11
C SER A 25 5.50 -16.12 1.30
N GLY A 26 5.78 -14.88 1.71
CA GLY A 26 6.65 -13.96 0.98
C GLY A 26 6.66 -12.57 1.60
N SER A 27 6.63 -11.54 0.76
CA SER A 27 6.58 -10.15 1.24
C SER A 27 5.72 -9.26 0.36
N ILE A 28 5.00 -8.33 0.99
CA ILE A 28 4.29 -7.26 0.31
C ILE A 28 5.24 -6.06 0.12
N VAL A 29 5.30 -5.54 -1.10
CA VAL A 29 6.03 -4.31 -1.42
C VAL A 29 5.14 -3.13 -1.07
N VAL A 30 5.58 -2.31 -0.12
CA VAL A 30 4.86 -1.14 0.37
C VAL A 30 5.65 0.14 0.08
N PRO A 31 5.25 0.93 -0.93
CA PRO A 31 5.90 2.19 -1.24
C PRO A 31 5.86 3.17 -0.06
N HIS A 32 6.92 3.96 0.10
CA HIS A 32 6.96 4.99 1.14
C HIS A 32 6.17 6.25 0.75
N CYS A 33 6.04 6.52 -0.54
CA CYS A 33 5.26 7.65 -1.06
C CYS A 33 4.72 7.34 -2.45
N PHE A 34 3.95 8.27 -3.02
CA PHE A 34 3.32 8.14 -4.33
C PHE A 34 4.31 7.62 -5.39
N ARG A 35 3.92 6.55 -6.08
CA ARG A 35 4.72 5.81 -7.08
C ARG A 35 6.04 5.21 -6.60
N GLY A 36 6.35 5.27 -5.30
CA GLY A 36 7.58 4.71 -4.75
C GLY A 36 8.82 5.57 -4.94
N VAL A 37 8.67 6.88 -5.23
CA VAL A 37 9.81 7.81 -5.44
C VAL A 37 10.75 7.87 -4.23
N GLY A 38 10.21 7.75 -3.01
CA GLY A 38 10.94 7.71 -1.74
C GLY A 38 11.38 6.30 -1.32
N GLY A 39 11.34 5.34 -2.24
CA GLY A 39 11.62 3.93 -2.00
C GLY A 39 10.40 3.13 -1.54
N SER A 40 10.67 1.88 -1.14
CA SER A 40 9.66 0.96 -0.64
C SER A 40 10.25 0.07 0.46
N SER A 41 9.37 -0.38 1.35
CA SER A 41 9.66 -1.38 2.37
C SER A 41 9.03 -2.72 1.97
N LYS A 42 9.40 -3.77 2.70
CA LYS A 42 8.83 -5.11 2.56
C LYS A 42 8.19 -5.53 3.87
N VAL A 43 6.91 -5.88 3.81
CA VAL A 43 6.16 -6.47 4.94
C VAL A 43 6.07 -7.96 4.73
N SER A 44 6.63 -8.77 5.63
CA SER A 44 6.54 -10.22 5.54
C SER A 44 5.10 -10.70 5.76
N VAL A 45 4.68 -11.69 4.97
CA VAL A 45 3.38 -12.36 5.11
C VAL A 45 3.55 -13.86 4.90
N TYR A 46 2.71 -14.64 5.57
CA TYR A 46 2.60 -16.08 5.41
C TYR A 46 1.36 -16.44 4.58
N ALA A 47 1.38 -17.64 3.98
CA ALA A 47 0.21 -18.14 3.25
C ALA A 47 -1.03 -18.16 4.16
N GLY A 48 -2.13 -17.55 3.70
CA GLY A 48 -3.38 -17.39 4.45
C GLY A 48 -3.52 -16.09 5.24
N ASP A 49 -2.44 -15.32 5.45
CA ASP A 49 -2.52 -14.02 6.13
C ASP A 49 -3.41 -13.04 5.35
N ASP A 50 -4.11 -12.15 6.06
CA ASP A 50 -4.96 -11.14 5.43
C ASP A 50 -4.12 -9.96 4.92
N LEU A 51 -3.97 -9.87 3.60
CA LEU A 51 -3.20 -8.82 2.93
C LEU A 51 -3.78 -7.43 3.18
N ASN A 52 -5.10 -7.30 3.22
CA ASN A 52 -5.73 -6.00 3.47
C ASN A 52 -5.37 -5.49 4.87
N ARG A 53 -5.47 -6.38 5.87
CA ARG A 53 -5.08 -6.07 7.25
C ARG A 53 -3.60 -5.69 7.36
N ALA A 54 -2.71 -6.47 6.74
CA ALA A 54 -1.27 -6.19 6.78
C ALA A 54 -0.92 -4.82 6.17
N ILE A 55 -1.59 -4.42 5.09
CA ILE A 55 -1.43 -3.10 4.47
C ILE A 55 -1.96 -1.99 5.36
N PHE A 56 -3.15 -2.17 5.93
CA PHE A 56 -3.71 -1.20 6.88
C PHE A 56 -2.78 -0.99 8.08
N ASP A 57 -2.34 -2.07 8.73
CA ASP A 57 -1.46 -2.00 9.91
C ASP A 57 -0.12 -1.33 9.59
N TYR A 58 0.39 -1.48 8.36
CA TYR A 58 1.60 -0.76 7.92
C TYR A 58 1.34 0.74 7.76
N TYR A 59 0.30 1.14 7.02
CA TYR A 59 0.07 2.53 6.68
C TYR A 59 -0.64 3.38 7.74
N ALA A 60 -1.23 2.73 8.74
CA ALA A 60 -1.77 3.38 9.94
C ALA A 60 -0.68 3.80 10.94
N GLN A 61 0.57 3.34 10.77
CA GLN A 61 1.68 3.74 11.62
C GLN A 61 2.07 5.20 11.38
N GLU A 62 2.65 5.80 12.42
CA GLU A 62 3.37 7.06 12.32
C GLU A 62 4.45 6.98 11.24
N CYS A 63 4.60 8.10 10.54
CA CYS A 63 5.61 8.29 9.53
C CYS A 63 6.92 8.72 10.19
N PRO A 64 8.08 8.14 9.82
CA PRO A 64 9.36 8.60 10.36
C PRO A 64 9.65 10.03 9.91
N GLU A 65 10.31 10.83 10.75
CA GLU A 65 10.72 12.20 10.41
C GLU A 65 11.60 12.27 9.15
N SER A 66 12.31 11.19 8.81
CA SER A 66 13.14 11.07 7.62
C SER A 66 12.34 10.77 6.33
N GLN A 67 11.01 10.84 6.35
CA GLN A 67 10.17 10.53 5.21
C GLN A 67 10.43 11.50 4.04
N ILE A 68 10.64 10.93 2.87
CA ILE A 68 10.82 11.68 1.62
C ILE A 68 9.50 11.71 0.85
N GLY A 69 9.17 12.87 0.29
CA GLY A 69 8.01 13.07 -0.59
C GLY A 69 7.01 14.06 -0.02
N THR A 70 5.96 14.32 -0.78
CA THR A 70 4.89 15.24 -0.40
C THR A 70 3.95 14.55 0.58
N ASN A 71 3.72 15.15 1.75
CA ASN A 71 2.55 14.84 2.55
C ASN A 71 1.34 15.52 1.90
N TYR A 72 0.36 14.73 1.44
CA TYR A 72 -0.81 15.24 0.71
C TYR A 72 -1.99 15.59 1.64
N ILE A 73 -1.91 15.28 2.93
CA ILE A 73 -3.02 15.44 3.89
C ILE A 73 -2.67 16.48 4.97
N ASP A 74 -1.53 16.35 5.63
CA ASP A 74 -1.02 17.29 6.63
C ASP A 74 0.35 17.86 6.22
N PRO A 75 0.39 19.03 5.54
CA PRO A 75 1.66 19.64 5.13
C PRO A 75 2.56 20.09 6.30
N GLU A 76 2.00 20.32 7.49
CA GLU A 76 2.77 20.70 8.68
C GLU A 76 3.35 19.47 9.40
N GLY A 77 2.69 18.34 9.22
CA GLY A 77 3.20 17.01 9.50
C GLY A 77 3.36 16.66 10.97
N LEU A 78 2.55 17.26 11.84
CA LEU A 78 2.69 17.17 13.30
C LEU A 78 2.44 15.76 13.86
N ASP A 79 1.55 14.98 13.25
CA ASP A 79 1.32 13.55 13.54
C ASP A 79 1.08 12.76 12.24
N SER A 80 2.01 12.93 11.30
CA SER A 80 1.88 12.34 9.95
C SER A 80 1.81 10.82 10.02
N LYS A 81 0.82 10.22 9.36
CA LYS A 81 0.78 8.76 9.10
C LYS A 81 1.36 8.43 7.73
N ARG A 82 1.83 7.19 7.57
CA ARG A 82 2.49 6.75 6.32
C ARG A 82 1.58 6.82 5.10
N HIS A 83 0.27 6.62 5.24
CA HIS A 83 -0.65 6.70 4.10
C HIS A 83 -0.74 8.10 3.47
N GLU A 84 -0.46 9.15 4.23
CA GLU A 84 -0.63 10.54 3.80
C GLU A 84 0.33 10.92 2.66
N TYR A 85 1.37 10.11 2.45
CA TYR A 85 2.37 10.29 1.40
C TYR A 85 2.05 9.52 0.11
N LEU A 86 0.99 8.70 0.10
CA LEU A 86 0.63 7.86 -1.06
C LEU A 86 -0.20 8.57 -2.11
N GLY A 87 -0.66 9.79 -1.81
CA GLY A 87 -1.54 10.56 -2.67
C GLY A 87 -2.60 11.30 -1.85
N PRO A 88 -3.34 12.23 -2.48
CA PRO A 88 -4.40 12.99 -1.84
C PRO A 88 -5.64 12.16 -1.46
N SER A 89 -5.91 11.04 -2.13
CA SER A 89 -7.01 10.14 -1.75
C SER A 89 -6.71 8.69 -2.12
N PRO A 90 -5.80 8.01 -1.38
CA PRO A 90 -5.30 6.70 -1.75
C PRO A 90 -6.22 5.55 -1.29
N PHE A 91 -6.50 4.65 -2.22
CA PHE A 91 -7.26 3.42 -2.04
C PHE A 91 -6.42 2.21 -2.43
N VAL A 92 -6.63 1.09 -1.76
CA VAL A 92 -6.13 -0.21 -2.22
C VAL A 92 -7.15 -0.79 -3.19
N ALA A 93 -6.74 -1.05 -4.43
CA ALA A 93 -7.59 -1.53 -5.51
C ALA A 93 -7.35 -3.00 -5.88
N GLY A 94 -6.19 -3.55 -5.51
CA GLY A 94 -5.84 -4.93 -5.84
C GLY A 94 -4.42 -5.32 -5.48
N TYR A 95 -4.06 -6.53 -5.89
CA TYR A 95 -2.78 -7.16 -5.62
C TYR A 95 -2.22 -7.83 -6.88
N LEU A 96 -0.93 -7.69 -7.12
CA LEU A 96 -0.18 -8.42 -8.13
C LEU A 96 0.75 -9.41 -7.45
N PHE A 97 0.61 -10.68 -7.78
CA PHE A 97 1.35 -11.77 -7.18
C PHE A 97 2.47 -12.27 -8.10
N ASP A 98 3.69 -12.27 -7.58
CA ASP A 98 4.83 -12.93 -8.18
C ASP A 98 5.29 -14.11 -7.31
N ALA A 99 4.73 -15.28 -7.58
CA ALA A 99 5.06 -16.51 -6.86
C ALA A 99 6.51 -16.97 -7.04
N ARG A 100 7.19 -16.53 -8.11
CA ARG A 100 8.62 -16.86 -8.34
C ARG A 100 9.50 -16.00 -7.44
N ARG A 101 9.22 -14.70 -7.36
CA ARG A 101 9.95 -13.76 -6.50
C ARG A 101 9.48 -13.76 -5.05
N LYS A 102 8.36 -14.44 -4.75
CA LYS A 102 7.68 -14.43 -3.44
C LYS A 102 7.33 -13.00 -3.01
N THR A 103 6.86 -12.19 -3.96
CA THR A 103 6.47 -10.80 -3.72
C THR A 103 5.01 -10.56 -4.09
N VAL A 104 4.37 -9.68 -3.33
CA VAL A 104 3.04 -9.13 -3.60
C VAL A 104 3.20 -7.63 -3.82
N ASP A 105 2.81 -7.11 -4.98
CA ASP A 105 2.73 -5.66 -5.19
C ASP A 105 1.29 -5.20 -4.95
N VAL A 106 1.13 -4.04 -4.32
CA VAL A 106 -0.19 -3.43 -4.10
C VAL A 106 -0.54 -2.56 -5.31
N GLU A 107 -1.72 -2.75 -5.86
CA GLU A 107 -2.32 -1.81 -6.80
C GLU A 107 -3.13 -0.77 -6.03
N PHE A 108 -2.76 0.49 -6.21
CA PHE A 108 -3.46 1.62 -5.64
C PHE A 108 -4.38 2.26 -6.68
N TRP A 109 -5.44 2.90 -6.18
CA TRP A 109 -6.28 3.85 -6.89
C TRP A 109 -6.25 5.16 -6.13
N ASP A 110 -6.01 6.28 -6.79
CA ASP A 110 -6.21 7.58 -6.17
C ASP A 110 -7.47 8.24 -6.69
N GLU A 111 -8.45 8.46 -5.80
CA GLU A 111 -9.77 8.98 -6.15
C GLU A 111 -9.73 10.45 -6.58
N PHE A 112 -8.74 11.24 -6.12
CA PHE A 112 -8.62 12.64 -6.49
C PHE A 112 -7.86 12.80 -7.82
N LEU A 113 -6.75 12.09 -7.99
CA LEU A 113 -5.93 12.10 -9.21
C LEU A 113 -6.53 11.27 -10.35
N LYS A 114 -7.55 10.44 -10.07
CA LYS A 114 -8.23 9.55 -11.01
C LYS A 114 -7.27 8.60 -11.74
N LEU A 115 -6.30 8.01 -11.03
CA LEU A 115 -5.34 7.09 -11.62
C LEU A 115 -5.06 5.85 -10.78
N HIS A 116 -4.80 4.74 -11.47
CA HIS A 116 -4.25 3.52 -10.88
C HIS A 116 -2.73 3.53 -10.95
N TRP A 117 -2.08 2.99 -9.93
CA TRP A 117 -0.64 2.85 -9.92
C TRP A 117 -0.18 1.68 -9.04
N VAL A 118 1.03 1.21 -9.32
CA VAL A 118 1.79 0.24 -8.50
C VAL A 118 3.14 0.89 -8.23
N CYS A 119 3.83 0.51 -7.15
CA CYS A 119 5.18 1.00 -6.88
C CYS A 119 6.09 0.81 -8.11
N ASP A 120 6.72 1.88 -8.57
CA ASP A 120 7.68 1.80 -9.65
C ASP A 120 8.89 0.99 -9.16
N ARG A 121 9.31 0.00 -9.96
CA ARG A 121 10.50 -0.80 -9.64
C ARG A 121 11.70 -0.10 -10.25
N VAL A 122 12.48 0.57 -9.40
CA VAL A 122 13.83 1.04 -9.74
C VAL A 122 14.80 -0.14 -9.71
#